data_AF-A0A6J6G673-F1
#
_entry.id   AF-A0A6J6G673-F1
#
_cell.length_a   1.000
_cell.length_b   1.000
_cell.length_c   1.000
_cell.angle_alpha   90.00
_cell.angle_beta   90.00
_cell.angle_gamma   90.00
#
_symmetry.space_group_name_H-M   'P 1'
#
loop_
_entity.id
_entity.type
_entity.pdbx_description
1 polymer ?
#
loop_
_entity_poly.entity_id
_entity_poly.type
_entity_poly.pdbx_seq_one_letter_code
_entity_poly.pdbx_strand_id
1 'polypeptide(L)'
;MRSVRMLCVRLLRLVIRVSGGVRISDPTSGFRAIRRPLLDAFAADFPAHYLGDTFEAVLVAARRGYRLGEIPVEMRERQGGRPSADLYALVQSMLRACTILLTGTTFDLPHRPGTSR
;
A
#
# COMPACT_ATOMS: atom_id res chain seq x y z
N MET A 1 -2.76 -16.54 -14.99
CA MET A 1 -2.50 -16.07 -13.61
C MET A 1 -1.61 -14.82 -13.53
N ARG A 2 -0.48 -14.71 -14.26
CA ARG A 2 0.37 -13.49 -14.27
C ARG A 2 -0.37 -12.23 -14.73
N SER A 3 -1.27 -12.34 -15.71
CA SER A 3 -2.01 -11.21 -16.29
C SER A 3 -3.00 -10.53 -15.33
N VAL A 4 -3.75 -11.32 -14.54
CA VAL A 4 -4.72 -10.80 -13.55
C VAL A 4 -4.01 -10.05 -12.43
N ARG A 5 -2.93 -10.64 -11.89
CA ARG A 5 -2.10 -9.98 -10.89
C ARG A 5 -1.54 -8.65 -11.39
N MET A 6 -1.05 -8.60 -12.63
CA MET A 6 -0.56 -7.35 -13.22
C MET A 6 -1.67 -6.31 -13.37
N LEU A 7 -2.90 -6.72 -13.71
CA LEU A 7 -4.04 -5.81 -13.76
C LEU A 7 -4.37 -5.24 -12.38
N CYS A 8 -4.44 -6.08 -11.35
CA CYS A 8 -4.67 -5.65 -9.97
C CYS A 8 -3.60 -4.65 -9.51
N VAL A 9 -2.32 -4.97 -9.72
CA VAL A 9 -1.20 -4.07 -9.37
C VAL A 9 -1.32 -2.75 -10.12
N ARG A 10 -1.65 -2.76 -11.41
CA ARG A 10 -1.86 -1.52 -12.20
C ARG A 10 -3.00 -0.67 -11.65
N LEU A 11 -4.10 -1.29 -11.23
CA LEU A 11 -5.23 -0.58 -10.62
C LEU A 11 -4.82 0.08 -9.29
N LEU A 12 -4.15 -0.66 -8.39
CA LEU A 12 -3.65 -0.10 -7.13
C LEU A 12 -2.69 1.08 -7.35
N ARG A 13 -1.79 0.96 -8.34
CA ARG A 13 -0.86 2.04 -8.72
C ARG A 13 -1.60 3.27 -9.19
N LEU A 14 -2.64 3.11 -10.01
CA LEU A 14 -3.47 4.21 -10.48
C LEU A 14 -4.17 4.91 -9.32
N VAL A 15 -4.73 4.14 -8.39
CA VAL A 15 -5.40 4.68 -7.20
C VAL A 15 -4.44 5.52 -6.34
N ILE A 16 -3.27 4.98 -5.99
CA ILE A 16 -2.28 5.73 -5.20
C ILE A 16 -1.86 7.01 -5.92
N ARG A 17 -1.73 6.96 -7.25
CA ARG A 17 -1.38 8.12 -8.06
C ARG A 17 -2.48 9.19 -8.06
N VAL A 18 -3.74 8.80 -8.22
CA VAL A 18 -4.87 9.74 -8.32
C VAL A 18 -5.26 10.28 -6.94
N SER A 19 -5.39 9.41 -5.95
CA SER A 19 -5.88 9.78 -4.62
C SER A 19 -4.78 10.24 -3.66
N GLY A 20 -3.57 9.69 -3.78
CA GLY A 20 -2.43 10.00 -2.92
C GLY A 20 -1.40 10.94 -3.55
N GLY A 21 -1.48 11.20 -4.87
CA GLY A 21 -0.55 12.09 -5.57
C GLY A 21 0.88 11.56 -5.71
N VAL A 22 1.15 10.30 -5.33
CA VAL A 22 2.49 9.69 -5.37
C VAL A 22 2.56 8.56 -6.40
N ARG A 23 3.75 8.32 -6.95
CA ARG A 23 3.98 7.21 -7.89
C ARG A 23 4.74 6.11 -7.18
N ILE A 24 4.14 4.93 -7.13
CA ILE A 24 4.71 3.71 -6.56
C ILE A 24 4.63 2.62 -7.63
N SER A 25 5.67 1.78 -7.74
CA SER A 25 5.75 0.73 -8.74
C SER A 25 5.20 -0.59 -8.26
N ASP A 26 5.41 -0.92 -7.00
CA ASP A 26 4.83 -2.08 -6.36
C ASP A 26 4.13 -1.71 -5.03
N PRO A 27 2.82 -1.42 -5.07
CA PRO A 27 2.06 -1.09 -3.87
C PRO A 27 1.75 -2.31 -2.99
N THR A 28 2.12 -3.52 -3.43
CA THR A 28 1.87 -4.78 -2.71
C THR A 28 3.09 -5.27 -1.93
N SER A 29 4.23 -4.59 -2.06
CA SER A 29 5.42 -4.89 -1.27
C SER A 29 5.21 -4.57 0.20
N GLY A 30 5.61 -5.48 1.09
CA GLY A 30 5.63 -5.27 2.54
C GLY A 30 6.90 -4.60 3.06
N PHE A 31 7.96 -4.55 2.26
CA PHE A 31 9.25 -4.05 2.71
C PHE A 31 9.30 -2.52 2.68
N ARG A 32 9.57 -1.91 3.84
CA ARG A 32 9.62 -0.44 4.01
C ARG A 32 10.66 -0.03 5.04
N ALA A 33 11.35 1.08 4.77
CA ALA A 33 12.11 1.81 5.77
C ALA A 33 11.29 3.03 6.19
N ILE A 34 10.98 3.15 7.49
CA ILE A 34 10.10 4.19 8.03
C ILE A 34 10.84 4.90 9.16
N ARG A 35 10.74 6.23 9.19
CA ARG A 35 11.30 7.07 10.26
C ARG A 35 10.23 7.83 11.00
N ARG A 36 10.56 8.34 12.18
CA ARG A 36 9.71 9.28 12.91
C ARG A 36 9.42 10.54 12.07
N PRO A 37 8.21 11.11 12.18
CA PRO A 37 7.13 10.77 13.12
C PRO A 37 6.19 9.66 12.63
N LEU A 38 6.28 9.25 11.36
CA LEU A 38 5.39 8.24 10.78
C LEU A 38 5.49 6.88 11.48
N LEU A 39 6.68 6.52 11.94
CA LEU A 39 6.91 5.30 12.70
C LEU A 39 6.04 5.25 13.97
N ASP A 40 5.96 6.36 14.71
CA ASP A 40 5.20 6.40 15.96
C ASP A 40 3.69 6.32 15.68
N ALA A 41 3.22 6.93 14.58
CA ALA A 41 1.84 6.83 14.13
C ALA A 41 1.46 5.39 13.76
N PHE A 42 2.29 4.71 12.97
CA PHE A 42 2.05 3.29 12.65
C PHE A 42 2.20 2.39 13.87
N ALA A 43 3.09 2.68 14.81
CA ALA A 43 3.20 1.89 16.04
C ALA A 43 1.93 1.96 16.91
N ALA A 44 1.18 3.07 16.83
CA ALA A 44 -0.07 3.25 17.55
C ALA A 44 -1.25 2.52 16.88
N ASP A 45 -1.36 2.63 15.56
CA ASP A 45 -2.41 1.97 14.78
C ASP A 45 -1.86 1.54 13.41
N PHE A 46 -1.70 0.22 13.23
CA PHE A 46 -1.27 -0.38 11.98
C PHE A 46 -2.25 -1.47 11.55
N PRO A 47 -2.81 -1.41 10.34
CA PRO A 47 -3.73 -2.43 9.86
C PRO A 47 -3.05 -3.79 9.68
N ALA A 48 -3.58 -4.82 10.32
CA ALA A 48 -3.05 -6.20 10.25
C ALA A 48 -3.72 -7.06 9.16
N HIS A 49 -4.69 -6.53 8.42
CA HIS A 49 -5.35 -7.26 7.33
C HIS A 49 -4.54 -7.22 6.04
N TYR A 50 -4.76 -8.23 5.18
CA TYR A 50 -4.12 -8.32 3.87
C TYR A 50 -4.37 -7.06 3.03
N LEU A 51 -3.31 -6.51 2.43
CA LEU A 51 -3.22 -5.20 1.76
C LEU A 51 -3.36 -3.97 2.65
N GLY A 52 -3.78 -4.10 3.91
CA GLY A 52 -3.80 -3.00 4.88
C GLY A 52 -2.38 -2.54 5.19
N ASP A 53 -1.54 -3.52 5.56
CA ASP A 53 -0.12 -3.38 5.87
C ASP A 53 0.75 -2.94 4.66
N THR A 54 0.18 -2.96 3.45
CA THR A 54 0.89 -2.62 2.22
C THR A 54 0.28 -1.44 1.47
N PHE A 55 -0.76 -1.69 0.68
CA PHE A 55 -1.40 -0.68 -0.15
C PHE A 55 -2.04 0.43 0.67
N GLU A 56 -2.82 0.07 1.70
CA GLU A 56 -3.55 1.05 2.50
C GLU A 56 -2.58 1.94 3.28
N ALA A 57 -1.55 1.36 3.91
CA ALA A 57 -0.50 2.11 4.59
C ALA A 57 0.18 3.15 3.67
N VAL A 58 0.48 2.79 2.42
CA VAL A 58 1.05 3.71 1.42
C VAL A 58 0.06 4.80 1.04
N LEU A 59 -1.20 4.45 0.77
CA LEU A 59 -2.24 5.38 0.36
C LEU A 59 -2.54 6.41 1.47
N VAL A 60 -2.68 5.95 2.71
CA VAL A 60 -2.96 6.82 3.87
C VAL A 60 -1.78 7.74 4.14
N ALA A 61 -0.56 7.22 4.18
CA ALA A 61 0.63 8.05 4.37
C ALA A 61 0.75 9.14 3.29
N ALA A 62 0.47 8.79 2.02
CA ALA A 62 0.44 9.76 0.92
C ALA A 62 -0.63 10.85 1.13
N ARG A 63 -1.86 10.45 1.46
CA ARG A 63 -2.98 11.38 1.70
C ARG A 63 -2.75 12.31 2.90
N ARG A 64 -1.95 11.88 3.89
CA ARG A 64 -1.60 12.67 5.09
C ARG A 64 -0.34 13.52 4.92
N GLY A 65 0.20 13.61 3.71
CA GLY A 65 1.31 14.50 3.37
C GLY A 65 2.70 13.99 3.77
N TYR A 66 2.83 12.71 4.13
CA TYR A 66 4.16 12.11 4.33
C TYR A 66 4.91 12.05 3.01
N ARG A 67 6.25 12.09 3.07
CA ARG A 67 7.09 11.88 1.89
C ARG A 67 7.35 10.40 1.71
N LEU A 68 6.96 9.88 0.55
CA LEU A 68 7.22 8.50 0.15
C LEU A 68 8.24 8.49 -0.98
N GLY A 69 9.13 7.50 -0.95
CA GLY A 69 10.10 7.23 -2.01
C GLY A 69 10.19 5.73 -2.24
N GLU A 70 10.46 5.34 -3.48
CA GLU A 70 10.68 3.95 -3.87
C GLU A 70 12.10 3.81 -4.40
N ILE A 71 12.83 2.81 -3.88
CA ILE A 71 14.18 2.48 -4.34
C ILE A 71 14.07 1.19 -5.16
N PRO A 72 14.50 1.17 -6.42
CA PRO A 72 14.44 -0.02 -7.26
C PRO A 72 15.38 -1.09 -6.71
N VAL A 73 14.91 -2.33 -6.68
CA VAL A 73 15.69 -3.51 -6.28
C VAL A 73 15.55 -4.56 -7.36
N GLU A 74 16.65 -5.24 -7.68
CA GLU A 74 16.64 -6.35 -8.61
C GLU A 74 16.08 -7.60 -7.93
N MET A 75 14.92 -8.06 -8.41
CA MET A 75 14.25 -9.25 -7.88
C MET A 75 14.81 -10.49 -8.58
N ARG A 76 15.46 -11.38 -7.81
CA ARG A 76 15.86 -12.70 -8.31
C ARG A 76 14.68 -13.66 -8.28
N GLU A 77 14.55 -14.50 -9.31
CA GLU A 77 13.54 -15.56 -9.28
C GLU A 77 13.81 -16.50 -8.11
N ARG A 78 12.73 -16.85 -7.41
CA ARG A 78 12.79 -17.78 -6.29
C ARG A 78 13.11 -19.16 -6.86
N GLN A 79 14.14 -19.81 -6.35
CA GLN A 79 14.51 -21.18 -6.76
C GLN A 79 13.52 -22.25 -6.23
N GLY A 80 12.60 -21.87 -5.34
CA GLY A 80 11.57 -22.75 -4.80
C GLY A 80 10.48 -21.99 -4.03
N GLY A 81 9.41 -22.72 -3.67
CA GLY A 81 8.25 -22.21 -2.93
C GLY A 81 7.02 -21.91 -3.80
N ARG A 82 5.84 -22.11 -3.23
CA ARG A 82 4.56 -21.69 -3.85
C ARG A 82 4.25 -20.26 -3.40
N PRO A 83 3.66 -19.41 -4.28
CA PRO A 83 3.20 -18.09 -3.87
C PRO A 83 2.24 -18.22 -2.68
N SER A 84 2.49 -17.48 -1.60
CA SER A 84 1.64 -17.48 -0.40
C SER A 84 0.25 -16.87 -0.63
N ALA A 85 0.03 -16.22 -1.77
CA ALA A 85 -1.22 -15.57 -2.11
C ALA A 85 -1.98 -16.39 -3.16
N ASP A 86 -3.07 -17.01 -2.71
CA ASP A 86 -4.02 -17.68 -3.59
C ASP A 86 -4.86 -16.66 -4.39
N LEU A 87 -5.42 -17.08 -5.52
CA LEU A 87 -6.23 -16.18 -6.38
C LEU A 87 -7.39 -15.55 -5.60
N TYR A 88 -7.96 -16.29 -4.65
CA TYR A 88 -9.03 -15.82 -3.77
C TYR A 88 -8.60 -14.64 -2.89
N ALA A 89 -7.41 -14.73 -2.26
CA ALA A 89 -6.86 -13.65 -1.46
C ALA A 89 -6.67 -12.39 -2.32
N LEU A 90 -6.17 -12.53 -3.55
CA LEU A 90 -6.00 -11.41 -4.48
C LEU A 90 -7.34 -10.71 -4.81
N VAL A 91 -8.40 -11.49 -5.08
CA VAL A 91 -9.73 -10.97 -5.41
C VAL A 91 -10.39 -10.29 -4.21
N GLN A 92 -10.36 -10.91 -3.03
CA GLN A 92 -10.89 -10.33 -1.80
C GLN A 92 -10.22 -8.98 -1.49
N SER A 93 -8.93 -8.89 -1.77
CA SER A 93 -8.13 -7.68 -1.56
C SER A 93 -8.50 -6.56 -2.51
N MET A 94 -8.78 -6.89 -3.77
CA MET A 94 -9.30 -5.93 -4.75
C MET A 94 -10.67 -5.40 -4.35
N LEU A 95 -11.58 -6.28 -3.94
CA LEU A 95 -12.89 -5.87 -3.44
C LEU A 95 -12.75 -4.92 -2.26
N ARG A 96 -11.89 -5.26 -1.29
CA ARG A 96 -11.67 -4.43 -0.10
C ARG A 96 -11.01 -3.09 -0.42
N ALA A 97 -10.02 -3.06 -1.31
CA ALA A 97 -9.42 -1.82 -1.78
C ALA A 97 -10.45 -0.92 -2.46
N CYS A 98 -11.35 -1.49 -3.29
CA CYS A 98 -12.48 -0.78 -3.86
C CYS A 98 -13.45 -0.28 -2.78
N THR A 99 -13.76 -1.09 -1.76
CA THR A 99 -14.59 -0.65 -0.63
C THR A 99 -13.96 0.53 0.09
N ILE A 100 -12.69 0.46 0.50
CA ILE A 100 -11.97 1.53 1.20
C ILE A 100 -11.97 2.83 0.40
N LEU A 101 -11.80 2.73 -0.92
CA LEU A 101 -11.91 3.86 -1.84
C LEU A 101 -13.29 4.49 -1.86
N LEU A 102 -14.34 3.66 -1.93
CA LEU A 102 -15.73 4.09 -2.04
C LEU A 102 -16.27 4.64 -0.72
N THR A 103 -15.93 4.01 0.40
CA THR A 103 -16.40 4.41 1.74
C THR A 103 -15.51 5.48 2.38
N GLY A 104 -14.28 5.67 1.89
CA GLY A 104 -13.29 6.56 2.53
C GLY A 104 -12.86 6.09 3.91
N THR A 105 -13.24 4.88 4.32
CA THR A 105 -12.91 4.28 5.62
C THR A 105 -11.50 3.70 5.55
N THR A 106 -10.50 4.57 5.61
CA THR A 106 -9.12 4.16 5.87
C THR A 106 -8.85 4.23 7.37
N PHE A 107 -7.89 3.45 7.88
CA PHE A 107 -7.38 3.70 9.22
C PHE A 107 -6.83 5.13 9.34
N ASP A 108 -6.90 5.69 10.56
CA ASP A 108 -6.58 7.09 10.79
C ASP A 108 -5.09 7.28 11.09
N LEU A 109 -4.49 8.29 10.49
CA LEU A 109 -3.06 8.55 10.64
C LEU A 109 -2.83 10.06 10.76
N PRO A 110 -2.18 10.57 11.82
CA PRO A 110 -2.01 12.01 12.01
C PRO A 110 -1.33 12.65 10.80
N HIS A 111 -1.74 13.89 10.47
CA HIS A 111 -1.10 14.66 9.41
C HIS A 111 0.38 14.87 9.70
N ARG A 112 1.20 14.90 8.64
CA ARG A 112 2.62 15.16 8.80
C ARG A 112 2.83 16.50 9.53
N PRO A 113 3.55 16.51 10.68
CA PRO A 113 3.81 17.75 11.41
C PRO A 113 4.61 18.72 10.55
N GLY A 114 4.24 20.01 10.61
CA GLY A 114 4.83 21.07 9.80
C GLY A 114 4.25 21.22 8.39
N THR A 115 3.16 20.50 8.07
CA THR A 115 2.39 20.73 6.84
C THR A 115 1.10 21.46 7.23
N SER A 116 1.10 22.80 7.19
CA SER A 116 -0.14 23.58 7.28
C SER A 116 -0.91 23.40 5.97
N ARG A 117 -2.18 22.99 6.06
CA ARG A 117 -3.14 23.22 4.98
C ARG A 117 -3.54 24.68 4.96
#